data_AF-A0A6S7KCP0-F1
#
_entry.id   AF-A0A6S7KCP0-F1
#
_cell.length_a   1.000
_cell.length_b   1.000
_cell.length_c   1.000
_cell.angle_alpha   90.00
_cell.angle_beta   90.00
_cell.angle_gamma   90.00
#
_symmetry.space_group_name_H-M   'P 1'
#
loop_
_entity.id
_entity.type
_entity.pdbx_description
1 polymer ?
#
loop_
_entity_poly.entity_id
_entity_poly.type
_entity_poly.pdbx_seq_one_letter_code
_entity_poly.pdbx_strand_id
1 'polypeptide(L)'
;AYYNSGYLTIRKQSKAWYSPSSSYLKLVVPDNVPAKVGRQGSVNVLLTVHPEMVGKQITFHHKILCKGNLIASGVIEKTLDRIIRTGSRNIRQKGTVHKSMFNFNVTQAMVPNCRILVYYVKMDKEVVGDSITFDVEDKLENQVSIDFVEKVKKPGEKTKIIIKAKPGSRVAISALDQSVLLLKDAEELTKTEAMKVLNRQDIGPILVHRYRRRRLCRRMGWRRRMPFTALDVWQTFNVRMKTLVIYLQATRSVIEILFKM
;
A
#
# COMPACT_ATOMS: atom_id res chain seq x y z
N ALA A 1 -43.07 5.45 29.18
CA ALA A 1 -42.63 5.63 27.78
C ALA A 1 -41.38 4.79 27.53
N TYR A 2 -41.49 3.73 26.73
CA TYR A 2 -40.35 2.86 26.39
C TYR A 2 -39.54 3.49 25.27
N TYR A 3 -38.31 3.93 25.56
CA TYR A 3 -37.35 4.36 24.54
C TYR A 3 -36.68 3.12 23.94
N ASN A 4 -37.16 2.71 22.76
CA ASN A 4 -36.51 1.66 21.99
C ASN A 4 -35.36 2.29 21.20
N SER A 5 -34.14 2.24 21.75
CA SER A 5 -32.91 2.64 21.05
C SER A 5 -32.58 1.58 19.99
N GLY A 6 -33.24 1.68 18.83
CA GLY A 6 -32.91 0.85 17.66
C GLY A 6 -31.49 1.14 17.19
N TYR A 7 -30.56 0.23 17.48
CA TYR A 7 -29.24 0.23 16.87
C TYR A 7 -29.39 -0.01 15.36
N LEU A 8 -29.10 1.01 14.55
CA LEU A 8 -29.00 0.88 13.09
C LEU A 8 -27.82 -0.02 12.74
N THR A 9 -28.10 -1.30 12.51
CA THR A 9 -27.12 -2.25 11.97
C THR A 9 -26.82 -1.89 10.53
N ILE A 10 -25.76 -1.11 10.30
CA ILE A 10 -25.29 -0.83 8.93
C ILE A 10 -24.74 -2.12 8.34
N ARG A 11 -25.55 -2.80 7.51
CA ARG A 11 -25.08 -3.91 6.68
C ARG A 11 -24.10 -3.36 5.65
N LYS A 12 -22.80 -3.56 5.88
CA LYS A 12 -21.76 -3.34 4.87
C LYS A 12 -21.81 -4.50 3.89
N GLN A 13 -22.37 -4.29 2.71
CA GLN A 13 -22.26 -5.22 1.59
C GLN A 13 -21.13 -4.75 0.67
N SER A 14 -20.14 -5.62 0.43
CA SER A 14 -19.13 -5.40 -0.61
C SER A 14 -19.71 -5.85 -1.95
N LYS A 15 -19.61 -5.02 -2.99
CA LYS A 15 -19.93 -5.47 -4.34
C LYS A 15 -18.76 -6.31 -4.88
N ALA A 16 -19.07 -7.27 -5.73
CA ALA A 16 -18.06 -8.04 -6.43
C ALA A 16 -17.26 -7.16 -7.40
N TRP A 17 -16.03 -7.56 -7.66
CA TRP A 17 -15.20 -7.01 -8.72
C TRP A 17 -15.86 -7.26 -10.08
N TYR A 18 -15.82 -6.28 -10.98
CA TYR A 18 -16.33 -6.46 -12.34
C TYR A 18 -15.17 -6.70 -13.31
N SER A 19 -15.21 -7.84 -14.00
CA SER A 19 -14.35 -8.15 -15.16
C SER A 19 -15.25 -8.69 -16.29
N PRO A 20 -15.21 -8.09 -17.49
CA PRO A 20 -15.91 -8.61 -18.66
C PRO A 20 -15.57 -10.07 -18.99
N SER A 21 -14.31 -10.47 -18.81
CA SER A 21 -13.87 -11.84 -19.07
C SER A 21 -13.94 -12.77 -17.87
N SER A 22 -14.50 -12.33 -16.74
CA SER A 22 -14.50 -13.08 -15.47
C SER A 22 -13.09 -13.45 -15.00
N SER A 23 -12.10 -12.64 -15.34
CA SER A 23 -10.70 -12.78 -14.93
C SER A 23 -10.44 -11.91 -13.69
N TYR A 24 -9.85 -12.50 -12.66
CA TYR A 24 -9.58 -11.82 -11.40
C TYR A 24 -8.14 -12.04 -10.96
N LEU A 25 -7.53 -11.00 -10.40
CA LEU A 25 -6.23 -11.05 -9.73
C LEU A 25 -6.46 -10.64 -8.28
N LYS A 26 -5.85 -11.36 -7.34
CA LYS A 26 -5.89 -11.04 -5.93
C LYS A 26 -4.50 -11.12 -5.33
N LEU A 27 -4.07 -10.04 -4.70
CA LEU A 27 -2.86 -10.00 -3.90
C LEU A 27 -3.16 -10.40 -2.46
N VAL A 28 -2.27 -11.20 -1.90
CA VAL A 28 -2.35 -11.66 -0.51
C VAL A 28 -0.99 -11.52 0.14
N VAL A 29 -0.92 -10.70 1.18
CA VAL A 29 0.30 -10.60 1.99
C VAL A 29 0.42 -11.85 2.87
N PRO A 30 1.60 -12.48 2.95
CA PRO A 30 1.84 -13.58 3.90
C PRO A 30 1.74 -13.10 5.36
N ASP A 31 1.62 -14.03 6.30
CA ASP A 31 1.43 -13.72 7.72
C ASP A 31 2.67 -13.07 8.39
N ASN A 32 3.84 -13.07 7.74
CA ASN A 32 5.11 -12.56 8.26
C ASN A 32 5.29 -11.03 8.15
N VAL A 33 4.24 -10.26 8.43
CA VAL A 33 4.21 -8.78 8.34
C VAL A 33 4.15 -8.19 9.76
N PRO A 34 4.84 -7.07 10.08
CA PRO A 34 5.57 -6.16 9.19
C PRO A 34 6.92 -6.72 8.71
N ALA A 35 7.26 -6.44 7.45
CA ALA A 35 8.52 -6.91 6.87
C ALA A 35 9.72 -6.10 7.38
N LYS A 36 10.86 -6.78 7.60
CA LYS A 36 12.08 -6.13 8.11
C LYS A 36 12.90 -5.49 6.99
N VAL A 37 13.47 -4.32 7.25
CA VAL A 37 14.33 -3.61 6.30
C VAL A 37 15.61 -4.43 6.07
N GLY A 38 16.01 -4.59 4.81
CA GLY A 38 17.17 -5.38 4.40
C GLY A 38 16.91 -6.87 4.24
N ARG A 39 15.67 -7.33 4.46
CA ARG A 39 15.24 -8.71 4.18
C ARG A 39 14.40 -8.75 2.91
N GLN A 40 14.17 -9.96 2.40
CA GLN A 40 13.29 -10.16 1.25
C GLN A 40 11.83 -10.17 1.71
N GLY A 41 11.00 -9.32 1.09
CA GLY A 41 9.55 -9.33 1.22
C GLY A 41 8.92 -10.21 0.15
N SER A 42 7.72 -10.70 0.40
CA SER A 42 6.96 -11.48 -0.58
C SER A 42 5.48 -11.16 -0.54
N VAL A 43 4.82 -11.29 -1.69
CA VAL A 43 3.37 -11.18 -1.86
C VAL A 43 2.89 -12.35 -2.72
N ASN A 44 1.83 -13.01 -2.28
CA ASN A 44 1.19 -14.06 -3.06
C ASN A 44 0.23 -13.43 -4.07
N VAL A 45 0.31 -13.91 -5.31
CA VAL A 45 -0.58 -13.53 -6.41
C VAL A 45 -1.49 -14.72 -6.70
N LEU A 46 -2.79 -14.51 -6.54
CA LEU A 46 -3.83 -15.47 -6.91
C LEU A 46 -4.51 -14.99 -8.19
N LEU A 47 -4.50 -15.83 -9.22
CA LEU A 47 -5.05 -15.52 -10.53
C LEU A 47 -6.11 -16.54 -10.93
N THR A 48 -7.25 -16.08 -11.44
CA THR A 48 -8.19 -16.95 -12.15
C THR A 48 -7.60 -17.41 -13.48
N VAL A 49 -7.53 -18.73 -13.69
CA VAL A 49 -7.00 -19.31 -14.92
C VAL A 49 -8.16 -19.79 -15.79
N HIS A 50 -8.26 -19.21 -16.97
CA HIS A 50 -9.11 -19.72 -18.05
C HIS A 50 -8.38 -20.83 -18.82
N PRO A 51 -9.10 -21.80 -19.43
CA PRO A 51 -8.49 -22.91 -20.17
C PRO A 51 -7.49 -22.46 -21.24
N GLU A 52 -7.76 -21.33 -21.90
CA GLU A 52 -6.91 -20.74 -22.94
C GLU A 52 -5.56 -20.22 -22.45
N MET A 53 -5.38 -20.05 -21.13
CA MET A 53 -4.16 -19.51 -20.51
C MET A 53 -3.27 -20.60 -19.92
N VAL A 54 -3.72 -21.86 -19.88
CA VAL A 54 -2.96 -22.98 -19.31
C VAL A 54 -1.73 -23.26 -20.16
N GLY A 55 -0.56 -23.38 -19.52
CA GLY A 55 0.72 -23.62 -20.21
C GLY A 55 1.29 -22.41 -20.95
N LYS A 56 0.65 -21.24 -20.85
CA LYS A 56 1.17 -19.98 -21.40
C LYS A 56 1.97 -19.21 -20.35
N GLN A 57 2.95 -18.46 -20.82
CA GLN A 57 3.72 -17.51 -20.03
C GLN A 57 2.94 -16.20 -19.96
N ILE A 58 2.63 -15.75 -18.74
CA ILE A 58 1.99 -14.45 -18.51
C ILE A 58 3.00 -13.48 -17.91
N THR A 59 3.01 -12.29 -18.49
CA THR A 59 3.83 -11.16 -18.09
C THR A 59 3.07 -10.29 -17.10
N PHE A 60 3.48 -10.33 -15.83
CA PHE A 60 2.97 -9.47 -14.76
C PHE A 60 3.82 -8.22 -14.65
N HIS A 61 3.17 -7.07 -14.64
CA HIS A 61 3.78 -5.79 -14.33
C HIS A 61 3.54 -5.46 -12.87
N HIS A 62 4.60 -5.03 -12.17
CA HIS A 62 4.49 -4.58 -10.79
C HIS A 62 4.98 -3.14 -10.62
N LYS A 63 4.37 -2.45 -9.66
CA LYS A 63 4.78 -1.13 -9.21
C LYS A 63 4.72 -1.08 -7.69
N ILE A 64 5.75 -0.50 -7.07
CA ILE A 64 5.85 -0.30 -5.63
C ILE A 64 5.94 1.21 -5.39
N LEU A 65 4.88 1.76 -4.78
CA LEU A 65 4.83 3.15 -4.36
C LEU A 65 4.94 3.25 -2.84
N CYS A 66 5.81 4.13 -2.34
CA CYS A 66 5.92 4.38 -0.90
C CYS A 66 6.16 5.87 -0.68
N LYS A 67 5.49 6.45 0.34
CA LYS A 67 5.54 7.89 0.64
C LYS A 67 5.31 8.77 -0.60
N GLY A 68 4.44 8.30 -1.52
CA GLY A 68 4.12 9.01 -2.76
C GLY A 68 5.11 8.85 -3.91
N ASN A 69 6.24 8.18 -3.71
CA ASN A 69 7.26 7.97 -4.74
C ASN A 69 7.21 6.55 -5.30
N LEU A 70 7.46 6.41 -6.61
CA LEU A 70 7.68 5.11 -7.25
C LEU A 70 9.08 4.61 -6.91
N ILE A 71 9.17 3.57 -6.07
CA ILE A 71 10.45 3.00 -5.61
C ILE A 71 10.93 1.91 -6.55
N ALA A 72 10.02 1.06 -7.03
CA ALA A 72 10.34 -0.03 -7.93
C ALA A 72 9.23 -0.22 -8.96
N SER A 73 9.63 -0.53 -10.18
CA SER A 73 8.74 -1.01 -11.22
C SER A 73 9.47 -2.04 -12.05
N GLY A 74 8.75 -3.08 -12.46
CA GLY A 74 9.35 -4.11 -13.27
C GLY A 74 8.34 -5.10 -13.80
N VAL A 75 8.88 -6.14 -14.41
CA VAL A 75 8.14 -7.16 -15.13
C VAL A 75 8.55 -8.53 -14.62
N ILE A 76 7.57 -9.41 -14.47
CA ILE A 76 7.76 -10.77 -13.98
C ILE A 76 6.98 -11.70 -14.87
N GLU A 77 7.67 -12.67 -15.44
CA GLU A 77 7.06 -13.68 -16.26
C GLU A 77 6.84 -14.95 -15.44
N LYS A 78 5.63 -15.52 -15.52
CA LYS A 78 5.26 -16.76 -14.84
C LYS A 78 4.48 -17.66 -15.77
N THR A 79 4.88 -18.93 -15.81
CA THR A 79 4.15 -19.99 -16.51
C THR A 79 3.01 -20.49 -15.63
N LEU A 80 1.82 -20.59 -16.20
CA LEU A 80 0.60 -21.01 -15.48
C LEU A 80 0.47 -22.53 -15.44
N ASP A 81 1.30 -23.18 -14.61
CA ASP A 81 1.33 -24.65 -14.53
C ASP A 81 0.64 -25.18 -13.27
N ARG A 82 0.72 -24.42 -12.17
CA ARG A 82 0.18 -24.82 -10.86
C ARG A 82 -1.29 -24.46 -10.73
N ILE A 83 -2.17 -25.41 -11.03
CA ILE A 83 -3.64 -25.28 -10.99
C ILE A 83 -4.18 -25.77 -9.65
N ILE A 84 -4.70 -24.86 -8.83
CA ILE A 84 -5.50 -25.19 -7.65
C ILE A 84 -6.96 -25.20 -8.07
N ARG A 85 -7.62 -26.36 -7.93
CA ARG A 85 -9.07 -26.47 -8.15
C ARG A 85 -9.79 -25.97 -6.91
N THR A 86 -10.43 -24.81 -7.01
CA THR A 86 -11.22 -24.24 -5.91
C THR A 86 -12.69 -24.62 -6.12
N GLY A 87 -13.25 -25.40 -5.19
CA GLY A 87 -14.66 -25.75 -5.17
C GLY A 87 -15.01 -26.74 -4.05
N SER A 88 -16.05 -26.42 -3.27
CA SER A 88 -16.74 -27.43 -2.45
C SER A 88 -17.49 -28.38 -3.40
N ARG A 89 -17.62 -29.67 -3.05
CA ARG A 89 -18.22 -30.72 -3.91
C ARG A 89 -19.62 -30.37 -4.45
N ASN A 90 -20.30 -29.37 -3.88
CA ASN A 90 -21.69 -28.99 -4.16
C ASN A 90 -21.91 -27.65 -4.89
N ILE A 91 -20.87 -26.98 -5.43
CA ILE A 91 -21.04 -25.70 -6.17
C ILE A 91 -20.74 -25.90 -7.66
N ARG A 92 -21.68 -25.51 -8.53
CA ARG A 92 -21.64 -25.70 -10.00
C ARG A 92 -20.55 -24.88 -10.74
N GLN A 93 -19.81 -24.03 -10.06
CA GLN A 93 -18.71 -23.24 -10.63
C GLN A 93 -17.37 -23.73 -10.05
N LYS A 94 -16.70 -24.62 -10.78
CA LYS A 94 -15.33 -25.02 -10.48
C LYS A 94 -14.38 -24.01 -11.14
N GLY A 95 -13.77 -23.16 -10.33
CA GLY A 95 -12.76 -22.20 -10.81
C GLY A 95 -11.35 -22.75 -10.62
N THR A 96 -10.54 -22.67 -11.68
CA THR A 96 -9.10 -22.91 -11.59
C THR A 96 -8.39 -21.64 -11.14
N VAL A 97 -7.58 -21.75 -10.09
CA VAL A 97 -6.76 -20.65 -9.58
C VAL A 97 -5.30 -21.02 -9.65
N HIS A 98 -4.46 -20.11 -10.14
CA HIS A 98 -3.02 -20.19 -10.06
C HIS A 98 -2.51 -19.37 -8.88
N LYS A 99 -1.61 -19.96 -8.09
CA LYS A 99 -0.91 -19.28 -7.01
C LYS A 99 0.55 -19.11 -7.38
N SER A 100 1.00 -17.86 -7.45
CA SER A 100 2.38 -17.48 -7.65
C SER A 100 2.87 -16.61 -6.49
N MET A 101 4.19 -16.55 -6.32
CA MET A 101 4.83 -15.72 -5.29
C MET A 101 5.74 -14.69 -5.97
N PHE A 102 5.57 -13.43 -5.56
CA PHE A 102 6.38 -12.30 -5.97
C PHE A 102 7.28 -11.90 -4.81
N ASN A 103 8.60 -11.94 -5.03
CA ASN A 103 9.60 -11.57 -4.04
C ASN A 103 10.30 -10.25 -4.45
N PHE A 104 10.62 -9.42 -3.47
CA PHE A 104 11.35 -8.17 -3.66
C PHE A 104 12.18 -7.83 -2.43
N ASN A 105 13.21 -6.98 -2.59
CA ASN A 105 14.06 -6.56 -1.48
C ASN A 105 13.42 -5.39 -0.73
N VAL A 106 13.26 -5.52 0.58
CA VAL A 106 12.70 -4.44 1.42
C VAL A 106 13.80 -3.44 1.72
N THR A 107 13.63 -2.20 1.26
CA THR A 107 14.61 -1.11 1.45
C THR A 107 14.12 -0.08 2.46
N GLN A 108 15.03 0.76 2.96
CA GLN A 108 14.71 1.81 3.93
C GLN A 108 13.71 2.85 3.38
N ALA A 109 13.68 3.03 2.06
CA ALA A 109 12.75 3.93 1.41
C ALA A 109 11.29 3.43 1.50
N MET A 110 11.07 2.15 1.82
CA MET A 110 9.75 1.52 1.96
C MET A 110 9.08 1.74 3.32
N VAL A 111 9.79 2.30 4.30
CA VAL A 111 9.26 2.61 5.63
C VAL A 111 8.33 3.83 5.56
N PRO A 112 7.17 3.84 6.26
CA PRO A 112 6.62 2.77 7.12
C PRO A 112 5.76 1.75 6.37
N ASN A 113 5.22 2.12 5.20
CA ASN A 113 4.42 1.24 4.38
C ASN A 113 4.55 1.60 2.90
N CYS A 114 4.13 0.66 2.06
CA CYS A 114 4.10 0.79 0.63
C CYS A 114 2.79 0.28 0.07
N ARG A 115 2.41 0.80 -1.10
CA ARG A 115 1.37 0.22 -1.94
C ARG A 115 2.07 -0.58 -3.03
N ILE A 116 1.66 -1.83 -3.17
CA ILE A 116 2.11 -2.73 -4.22
C ILE A 116 0.94 -2.94 -5.17
N LEU A 117 1.20 -2.72 -6.44
CA LEU A 117 0.26 -2.91 -7.52
C LEU A 117 0.83 -3.97 -8.45
N VAL A 118 0.00 -4.96 -8.79
CA VAL A 118 0.36 -6.00 -9.75
C VAL A 118 -0.78 -6.13 -10.74
N TYR A 119 -0.43 -6.20 -12.01
CA TYR A 119 -1.40 -6.36 -13.09
C TYR A 119 -0.80 -7.12 -14.26
N TYR A 120 -1.65 -7.65 -15.11
CA TYR A 120 -1.26 -8.16 -16.41
C TYR A 120 -2.26 -7.66 -17.46
N VAL A 121 -1.83 -7.72 -18.72
CA VAL A 121 -2.63 -7.31 -19.87
C VAL A 121 -2.93 -8.56 -20.69
N LYS A 122 -4.21 -8.82 -20.94
CA LYS A 122 -4.66 -9.93 -21.77
C LYS A 122 -4.57 -9.56 -23.26
N MET A 123 -4.68 -10.56 -24.14
CA MET A 123 -4.67 -10.37 -25.60
C MET A 123 -5.84 -9.51 -26.09
N ASP A 124 -6.99 -9.58 -25.41
CA ASP A 124 -8.18 -8.75 -25.64
C ASP A 124 -8.01 -7.30 -25.15
N LYS A 125 -6.80 -6.94 -24.70
CA LYS A 125 -6.45 -5.63 -24.11
C LYS A 125 -7.16 -5.32 -22.80
N GLU A 126 -7.82 -6.30 -22.18
CA GLU A 126 -8.30 -6.16 -20.82
C GLU A 126 -7.11 -6.11 -19.85
N VAL A 127 -7.14 -5.13 -18.94
CA VAL A 127 -6.16 -5.02 -17.87
C VAL A 127 -6.78 -5.59 -16.60
N VAL A 128 -6.13 -6.60 -16.03
CA VAL A 128 -6.58 -7.24 -14.79
C VAL A 128 -5.47 -7.05 -13.76
N GLY A 129 -5.81 -6.45 -12.62
CA GLY A 129 -4.84 -6.13 -11.59
C GLY A 129 -5.49 -5.90 -10.24
N ASP A 130 -4.65 -5.89 -9.22
CA ASP A 130 -5.02 -5.65 -7.84
C ASP A 130 -3.92 -4.88 -7.13
N SER A 131 -4.27 -4.24 -6.02
CA SER A 131 -3.36 -3.45 -5.21
C SER A 131 -3.51 -3.79 -3.74
N ILE A 132 -2.40 -3.79 -3.01
CA ILE A 132 -2.38 -4.06 -1.58
C ILE A 132 -1.44 -3.11 -0.87
N THR A 133 -1.76 -2.80 0.39
CA THR A 133 -0.82 -2.12 1.29
C THR A 133 0.08 -3.16 1.94
N PHE A 134 1.37 -2.88 1.94
CA PHE A 134 2.43 -3.72 2.48
C PHE A 134 3.16 -2.95 3.58
N ASP A 135 3.00 -3.40 4.82
CA ASP A 135 3.59 -2.74 5.98
C ASP A 135 5.03 -3.20 6.21
N VAL A 136 5.89 -2.24 6.52
CA VAL A 136 7.30 -2.43 6.82
C VAL A 136 7.53 -2.03 8.28
N GLU A 137 8.55 -2.61 8.91
CA GLU A 137 8.88 -2.24 10.28
C GLU A 137 9.12 -0.73 10.41
N ASP A 138 8.60 -0.14 11.48
CA ASP A 138 8.81 1.27 11.83
C ASP A 138 10.26 1.50 12.26
N LYS A 139 11.18 1.57 11.30
CA LYS A 139 12.61 1.78 11.53
C LYS A 139 13.06 3.07 10.85
N LEU A 140 13.52 4.04 11.63
CA LEU A 140 14.11 5.25 11.08
C LEU A 140 15.48 4.93 10.48
N GLU A 141 15.83 5.63 9.40
CA GLU A 141 17.10 5.43 8.70
C GLU A 141 18.30 5.72 9.59
N ASN A 142 18.20 6.81 10.36
CA ASN A 142 19.17 7.13 11.39
C ASN A 142 18.61 6.75 12.76
N GLN A 143 19.36 5.91 13.48
CA GLN A 143 19.03 5.51 14.84
C GLN A 143 19.93 6.30 15.79
N VAL A 144 19.29 7.01 16.70
CA VAL A 144 19.97 7.76 17.75
C VAL A 144 19.60 7.13 19.08
N SER A 145 20.59 6.83 19.91
CA SER A 145 20.40 6.47 21.31
C SER A 145 21.11 7.46 22.21
N ILE A 146 20.48 7.80 23.32
CA ILE A 146 21.01 8.72 24.32
C ILE A 146 20.94 8.04 25.67
N ASP A 147 22.07 8.02 26.38
CA ASP A 147 22.20 7.44 27.71
C ASP A 147 22.96 8.39 28.62
N PHE A 148 22.61 8.40 29.90
CA PHE A 148 23.37 9.09 30.93
C PHE A 148 24.33 8.11 31.60
N VAL A 149 25.58 8.54 31.83
CA VAL A 149 26.54 7.74 32.61
C VAL A 149 26.03 7.56 34.04
N GLU A 150 25.48 8.63 34.61
CA GLU A 150 24.90 8.64 35.96
C GLU A 150 23.48 9.22 35.87
N LYS A 151 22.48 8.47 36.34
CA LYS A 151 21.05 8.86 36.26
C LYS A 151 20.62 9.85 37.34
N VAL A 152 21.38 9.96 38.43
CA VAL A 152 21.08 10.83 39.57
C VAL A 152 22.32 11.67 39.85
N LYS A 153 22.15 12.98 39.98
CA LYS A 153 23.20 13.96 40.22
C LYS A 153 22.72 15.03 41.20
N LYS A 154 23.64 15.64 41.94
CA LYS A 154 23.30 16.81 42.76
C LYS A 154 23.24 18.08 41.89
N PRO A 155 22.49 19.10 42.30
CA PRO A 155 22.47 20.38 41.61
C PRO A 155 23.88 20.95 41.44
N GLY A 156 24.20 21.42 40.23
CA GLY A 156 25.52 22.00 39.90
C GLY A 156 26.63 20.98 39.57
N GLU A 157 26.40 19.68 39.75
CA GLU A 157 27.37 18.65 39.37
C GLU A 157 27.43 18.46 37.84
N LYS A 158 28.64 18.23 37.32
CA LYS A 158 28.84 17.93 35.90
C LYS A 158 28.25 16.56 35.57
N THR A 159 27.49 16.48 34.47
CA THR A 159 26.96 15.22 33.94
C THR A 159 27.61 14.85 32.61
N LYS A 160 27.64 13.56 32.30
CA LYS A 160 28.13 13.02 31.03
C LYS A 160 27.01 12.28 30.33
N ILE A 161 26.79 12.63 29.07
CA ILE A 161 25.78 12.05 28.21
C ILE A 161 26.50 11.31 27.08
N ILE A 162 26.09 10.07 26.84
CA ILE A 162 26.57 9.24 25.74
C ILE A 162 25.52 9.28 24.64
N ILE A 163 25.91 9.74 23.46
CA ILE A 163 25.06 9.78 22.28
C ILE A 163 25.65 8.86 21.23
N LYS A 164 24.87 7.89 20.76
CA LYS A 164 25.26 7.00 19.66
C LYS A 164 24.36 7.30 18.47
N ALA A 165 24.97 7.59 17.33
CA ALA A 165 24.29 7.84 16.06
C ALA A 165 25.18 7.40 14.90
N LYS A 166 24.63 7.34 13.69
CA LYS A 166 25.42 7.07 12.49
C LYS A 166 26.47 8.18 12.26
N PRO A 167 27.69 7.88 11.78
CA PRO A 167 28.69 8.90 11.46
C PRO A 167 28.13 9.98 10.52
N GLY A 168 28.47 11.25 10.78
CA GLY A 168 27.97 12.41 10.00
C GLY A 168 26.57 12.90 10.39
N SER A 169 25.91 12.28 11.38
CA SER A 169 24.61 12.73 11.87
C SER A 169 24.69 14.05 12.61
N ARG A 170 23.69 14.92 12.42
CA ARG A 170 23.47 16.10 13.26
C ARG A 170 22.49 15.76 14.36
N VAL A 171 22.86 16.05 15.61
CA VAL A 171 22.03 15.77 16.79
C VAL A 171 21.71 17.09 17.48
N ALA A 172 20.41 17.36 17.63
CA ALA A 172 19.90 18.47 18.44
C ALA A 172 19.42 17.91 19.79
N ILE A 173 19.78 18.58 20.88
CA ILE A 173 19.45 18.17 22.24
C ILE A 173 18.60 19.27 22.86
N SER A 174 17.50 18.89 23.49
CA SER A 174 16.65 19.78 24.27
C SER A 174 16.50 19.21 25.68
N ALA A 175 16.65 20.05 26.69
CA ALA A 175 16.41 19.69 28.08
C ALA A 175 15.11 20.36 28.54
N LEU A 176 14.23 19.60 29.17
CA LEU A 176 12.95 20.07 29.69
C LEU A 176 12.84 19.68 31.17
N ASP A 177 12.33 20.60 31.98
CA ASP A 177 11.96 20.30 33.37
C ASP A 177 10.66 19.49 33.38
N GLN A 178 10.61 18.43 34.19
CA GLN A 178 9.43 17.56 34.29
C GLN A 178 8.19 18.31 34.76
N SER A 179 8.34 19.37 35.56
CA SER A 179 7.21 20.20 36.02
C SER A 179 6.52 20.95 34.87
N VAL A 180 7.21 21.25 33.77
CA VAL A 180 6.63 21.92 32.59
C VAL A 180 5.66 21.00 31.85
N LEU A 181 5.87 19.67 31.90
CA LEU A 181 4.95 18.68 31.34
C LEU A 181 3.57 18.69 32.01
N LEU A 182 3.44 19.29 33.20
CA LEU A 182 2.17 19.40 33.92
C LEU A 182 1.32 20.60 33.46
N LEU A 183 1.94 21.63 32.86
CA LEU A 183 1.27 22.89 32.52
C LEU A 183 0.61 22.88 31.14
N LYS A 184 1.15 22.07 30.22
CA LYS A 184 0.58 21.76 28.91
C LYS A 184 1.06 20.36 28.53
N ASP A 185 0.23 19.62 27.79
CA ASP A 185 0.69 18.48 27.00
C ASP A 185 1.79 19.01 26.06
N ALA A 186 3.05 18.98 26.49
CA ALA A 186 4.15 19.32 25.62
C ALA A 186 4.13 18.27 24.50
N GLU A 187 4.03 18.71 23.25
CA GLU A 187 4.13 17.82 22.09
C GLU A 187 5.56 17.26 22.05
N GLU A 188 5.77 16.16 22.77
CA GLU A 188 7.01 15.41 22.76
C GLU A 188 7.16 14.77 21.38
N LEU A 189 8.22 15.16 20.66
CA LEU A 189 8.56 14.56 19.37
C LEU A 189 8.96 13.10 19.55
N THR A 190 7.96 12.22 19.51
CA THR A 190 8.20 10.78 19.60
C THR A 190 8.44 10.17 18.22
N LYS A 191 9.13 9.02 18.20
CA LYS A 191 9.28 8.19 16.99
C LYS A 191 7.92 7.93 16.30
N THR A 192 6.86 7.75 17.08
CA THR A 192 5.51 7.50 16.54
C THR A 192 4.96 8.70 15.77
N GLU A 193 5.29 9.92 16.17
CA GLU A 193 4.87 11.13 15.47
C GLU A 193 5.63 11.31 14.17
N ALA A 194 6.93 11.06 14.16
CA ALA A 194 7.72 11.01 12.94
C ALA A 194 7.13 9.98 11.95
N MET A 195 6.75 8.79 12.41
CA MET A 195 6.08 7.78 11.57
C MET A 195 4.70 8.23 11.09
N LYS A 196 3.93 8.95 11.90
CA LYS A 196 2.64 9.54 11.46
C LYS A 196 2.86 10.56 10.33
N VAL A 197 3.91 11.37 10.40
CA VAL A 197 4.25 12.33 9.33
C VAL A 197 4.64 11.60 8.05
N LEU A 198 5.47 10.56 8.14
CA LEU A 198 5.85 9.75 6.98
C LEU A 198 4.63 9.05 6.35
N ASN A 199 3.72 8.50 7.15
CA ASN A 199 2.48 7.90 6.67
C ASN A 199 1.58 8.89 5.92
N ARG A 200 1.59 10.18 6.28
CA ARG A 200 0.80 11.22 5.58
C ARG A 200 1.33 11.53 4.18
N GLN A 201 2.56 11.14 3.87
CA GLN A 201 3.14 11.32 2.53
C GLN A 201 2.63 10.29 1.52
N ASP A 202 1.96 9.20 1.96
CA ASP A 202 1.30 8.30 1.03
C ASP A 202 0.15 9.02 0.30
N ILE A 203 0.14 8.95 -1.03
CA ILE A 203 -0.79 9.70 -1.90
C ILE A 203 -1.99 8.84 -2.30
N GLY A 204 -2.05 7.57 -1.89
CA GLY A 204 -3.23 6.76 -2.17
C GLY A 204 -4.46 7.21 -1.36
N PRO A 205 -5.69 6.85 -1.77
CA PRO A 205 -6.88 7.19 -1.03
C PRO A 205 -6.74 6.62 0.37
N ILE A 206 -6.80 7.54 1.33
CA ILE A 206 -6.67 7.24 2.74
C ILE A 206 -7.88 6.35 3.10
N LEU A 207 -7.70 5.03 3.12
CA LEU A 207 -8.61 4.16 3.86
C LEU A 207 -8.31 4.36 5.33
N VAL A 208 -8.61 5.55 5.86
CA VAL A 208 -8.54 5.84 7.29
C VAL A 208 -9.57 4.94 7.97
N HIS A 209 -9.12 3.79 8.45
CA HIS A 209 -9.65 3.18 9.66
C HIS A 209 -9.17 3.98 10.89
N ARG A 210 -9.46 5.29 10.90
CA ARG A 210 -9.33 6.11 12.11
C ARG A 210 -10.64 6.85 12.31
N TYR A 211 -11.65 6.08 12.69
CA TYR A 211 -12.94 6.59 13.12
C TYR A 211 -12.78 7.24 14.51
N ARG A 212 -12.23 8.45 14.57
CA ARG A 212 -12.45 9.32 15.73
C ARG A 212 -13.65 10.18 15.39
N ARG A 213 -14.83 9.81 15.93
CA ARG A 213 -16.06 10.60 15.83
C ARG A 213 -15.77 12.04 16.26
N ARG A 214 -15.72 12.95 15.31
CA ARG A 214 -16.21 14.32 15.53
C ARG A 214 -17.46 14.47 14.68
N ARG A 215 -18.60 14.49 15.38
CA ARG A 215 -19.88 14.92 14.83
C ARG A 215 -19.68 16.36 14.37
N LEU A 216 -19.61 16.58 13.07
CA LEU A 216 -20.18 17.71 12.33
C LEU A 216 -19.56 17.70 10.92
N CYS A 217 -20.30 17.17 9.97
CA CYS A 217 -20.44 17.79 8.65
C CYS A 217 -21.71 17.23 8.01
N ARG A 218 -22.72 18.09 7.96
CA ARG A 218 -23.92 17.91 7.16
C ARG A 218 -23.54 17.91 5.68
N ARG A 219 -24.22 17.06 4.90
CA ARG A 219 -24.43 17.16 3.44
C ARG A 219 -23.20 17.54 2.58
N MET A 220 -22.35 16.57 2.28
CA MET A 220 -21.77 16.41 0.93
C MET A 220 -21.59 14.92 0.64
N GLY A 221 -22.23 14.46 -0.43
CA GLY A 221 -22.33 13.06 -0.81
C GLY A 221 -21.04 12.50 -1.40
N TRP A 222 -20.06 12.17 -0.55
CA TRP A 222 -18.94 11.33 -0.94
C TRP A 222 -19.36 9.85 -0.80
N ARG A 223 -19.95 9.29 -1.86
CA ARG A 223 -20.12 7.83 -1.97
C ARG A 223 -18.73 7.19 -2.00
N ARG A 224 -18.45 6.34 -1.02
CA ARG A 224 -17.28 5.45 -0.99
C ARG A 224 -17.29 4.56 -2.23
N ARG A 225 -16.51 4.90 -3.27
CA ARG A 225 -16.17 3.95 -4.33
C ARG A 225 -15.05 3.06 -3.80
N MET A 226 -15.39 1.83 -3.43
CA MET A 226 -14.40 0.74 -3.48
C MET A 226 -14.00 0.55 -4.94
N PRO A 227 -12.79 0.09 -5.25
CA PRO A 227 -12.44 -0.14 -6.64
C PRO A 227 -13.33 -1.25 -7.22
N PHE A 228 -13.98 -0.98 -8.35
CA PHE A 228 -14.89 -1.92 -9.02
C PHE A 228 -14.36 -2.38 -10.37
N THR A 229 -13.38 -1.65 -10.92
CA THR A 229 -12.73 -1.89 -12.22
C THR A 229 -11.23 -1.66 -12.12
N ALA A 230 -10.47 -2.14 -13.11
CA ALA A 230 -9.02 -1.88 -13.17
C ALA A 230 -8.70 -0.38 -13.06
N LEU A 231 -9.53 0.48 -13.68
CA LEU A 231 -9.41 1.93 -13.57
C LEU A 231 -9.44 2.42 -12.12
N ASP A 232 -10.31 1.85 -11.30
CA ASP A 232 -10.39 2.22 -9.90
C ASP A 232 -9.19 1.72 -9.09
N VAL A 233 -8.56 0.58 -9.44
CA VAL A 233 -7.26 0.17 -8.84
C VAL A 233 -6.21 1.24 -9.08
N TRP A 234 -6.13 1.75 -10.32
CA TRP A 234 -5.16 2.80 -10.68
C TRP A 234 -5.41 4.08 -9.90
N GLN A 235 -6.69 4.46 -9.74
CA GLN A 235 -7.08 5.59 -8.90
C GLN A 235 -6.70 5.37 -7.44
N THR A 236 -6.82 4.14 -6.93
CA THR A 236 -6.34 3.81 -5.57
C THR A 236 -4.81 3.80 -5.43
N PHE A 237 -4.09 3.84 -6.54
CA PHE A 237 -2.65 3.91 -6.58
C PHE A 237 -2.13 5.32 -6.95
N ASN A 238 -3.05 6.26 -7.19
CA ASN A 238 -2.79 7.62 -7.70
C ASN A 238 -1.86 7.67 -8.92
N VAL A 239 -1.86 6.62 -9.75
CA VAL A 239 -1.10 6.58 -11.01
C VAL A 239 -2.06 6.86 -12.17
N ARG A 240 -1.81 7.93 -12.92
CA ARG A 240 -2.52 8.21 -14.18
C ARG A 240 -1.82 7.47 -15.31
N MET A 241 -2.39 6.37 -15.80
CA MET A 241 -2.02 5.85 -17.11
C MET A 241 -2.84 6.58 -18.18
N LYS A 242 -2.16 7.18 -19.15
CA LYS A 242 -2.77 7.53 -20.43
C LYS A 242 -2.64 6.30 -21.33
N THR A 243 -3.66 5.45 -21.36
CA THR A 243 -3.73 4.41 -22.39
C THR A 243 -4.15 5.12 -23.68
N LEU A 244 -3.21 5.31 -24.61
CA LEU A 244 -3.52 5.81 -25.95
C LEU A 244 -4.22 4.68 -26.71
N VAL A 245 -5.55 4.68 -26.72
CA VAL A 245 -6.34 3.84 -27.61
C VAL A 245 -6.39 4.57 -28.95
N ILE A 246 -5.43 4.27 -29.82
CA ILE A 246 -5.43 4.78 -31.20
C ILE A 246 -6.46 3.94 -31.97
N TYR A 247 -7.60 4.54 -32.31
CA TYR A 247 -8.52 3.98 -33.29
C TYR A 247 -7.94 4.27 -34.67
N LEU A 248 -7.28 3.27 -35.27
CA LEU A 248 -6.92 3.33 -36.69
C LEU A 248 -8.15 2.95 -37.51
N GLN A 249 -8.86 3.95 -38.01
CA GLN A 249 -9.87 3.75 -39.04
C GLN A 249 -9.16 3.64 -40.39
N ALA A 250 -9.31 2.50 -41.05
CA ALA A 250 -8.57 2.16 -42.26
C ALA A 250 -9.03 2.97 -43.49
N THR A 251 -8.15 3.89 -43.93
CA THR A 251 -7.97 4.46 -45.29
C THR A 251 -9.11 5.34 -45.88
N ARG A 252 -8.85 6.39 -46.68
CA ARG A 252 -7.64 6.89 -47.36
C ARG A 252 -7.52 8.41 -47.17
N SER A 253 -6.38 8.88 -46.66
CA SER A 253 -5.65 10.08 -47.10
C SER A 253 -4.43 10.28 -46.20
N VAL A 254 -3.32 10.65 -46.80
CA VAL A 254 -2.00 10.85 -46.18
C VAL A 254 -2.08 11.88 -45.04
N ILE A 255 -1.48 11.57 -43.88
CA ILE A 255 -1.28 12.52 -42.78
C ILE A 255 0.20 12.47 -42.41
N GLU A 256 0.93 13.55 -42.68
CA GLU A 256 2.25 13.81 -42.11
C GLU A 256 2.09 14.18 -40.63
N ILE A 257 2.89 13.55 -39.76
CA ILE A 257 3.00 13.90 -38.35
C ILE A 257 4.39 14.46 -38.12
N LEU A 258 4.46 15.76 -37.88
CA LEU A 258 5.69 16.48 -37.55
C LEU A 258 5.87 16.49 -36.02
N PHE A 259 6.85 15.75 -35.51
CA PHE A 259 7.30 15.89 -34.13
C PHE A 259 8.34 17.01 -34.06
N LYS A 260 8.05 18.06 -33.30
CA LYS A 260 9.06 19.04 -32.89
C LYS A 260 9.67 18.56 -31.57
N MET A 261 11.00 18.46 -31.54
CA MET A 261 11.79 18.14 -30.33
C MET A 261 11.57 19.18 -29.23
#